data_AF-A0A8I0JG74-F1
#
_entry.id   AF-A0A8I0JG74-F1
#
_cell.length_a   1.000
_cell.length_b   1.000
_cell.length_c   1.000
_cell.angle_alpha   90.00
_cell.angle_beta   90.00
_cell.angle_gamma   90.00
#
_symmetry.space_group_name_H-M   'P 1'
#
loop_
_entity.id
_entity.type
_entity.pdbx_description
1 polymer ?
#
loop_
_entity_poly.entity_id
_entity_poly.type
_entity_poly.pdbx_seq_one_letter_code
_entity_poly.pdbx_strand_id
1 'polypeptide(L)'
;MLPEIRLMGDVDVAALSPLLRGMAMTVSYAETQGGIGLTASGAMNRKFVHWAAVHFDWPGYTSDDLYSINKVLNEADMPPLLVVRDMLKYLRLLRRRKDVLVPTQRGRDFLARPQAFFDLIATDYLYAYIHYGQTQEAVRNRMRWWHVFLNLINMKAETGCSLDDLANEL
;
A
#
# COMPACT_ATOMS: atom_id res chain seq x y z
N MET A 1 7.14 -2.26 23.81
CA MET A 1 7.94 -2.11 22.58
C MET A 1 7.13 -2.74 21.46
N LEU A 2 6.97 -2.07 20.31
CA LEU A 2 6.29 -2.71 19.17
C LEU A 2 7.20 -3.81 18.60
N PRO A 3 6.66 -4.93 18.12
CA PRO A 3 7.46 -5.95 17.46
C PRO A 3 8.22 -5.37 16.28
N GLU A 4 9.46 -5.83 16.09
CA GLU A 4 10.19 -5.53 14.86
C GLU A 4 9.64 -6.41 13.75
N ILE A 5 9.28 -5.81 12.63
CA ILE A 5 8.89 -6.55 11.42
C ILE A 5 10.14 -6.74 10.58
N ARG A 6 10.51 -7.99 10.39
CA ARG A 6 11.65 -8.37 9.58
C ARG A 6 11.29 -9.59 8.75
N LEU A 7 11.28 -9.42 7.44
CA LEU A 7 11.10 -10.54 6.53
C LEU A 7 12.36 -11.42 6.53
N MET A 8 12.21 -12.67 6.99
CA MET A 8 13.28 -13.66 7.03
C MET A 8 13.02 -14.69 5.94
N GLY A 9 13.55 -14.46 4.74
CA GLY A 9 13.40 -15.38 3.61
C GLY A 9 13.60 -14.71 2.25
N ASP A 10 13.97 -15.50 1.25
CA ASP A 10 14.03 -15.07 -0.14
C ASP A 10 12.66 -15.31 -0.79
N VAL A 11 11.80 -14.30 -0.72
CA VAL A 11 10.46 -14.33 -1.32
C VAL A 11 10.29 -13.15 -2.24
N ASP A 12 9.51 -13.35 -3.31
CA ASP A 12 9.11 -12.25 -4.17
C ASP A 12 8.06 -11.39 -3.48
N VAL A 13 8.51 -10.42 -2.70
CA VAL A 13 7.65 -9.46 -2.00
C VAL A 13 6.77 -8.70 -2.97
N ALA A 14 7.26 -8.40 -4.17
CA ALA A 14 6.44 -7.75 -5.17
C ALA A 14 5.31 -8.70 -5.60
N ALA A 15 5.54 -9.99 -5.81
CA ALA A 15 4.44 -10.92 -6.08
C ALA A 15 3.42 -11.04 -4.93
N LEU A 16 3.87 -10.93 -3.67
CA LEU A 16 3.02 -11.19 -2.49
C LEU A 16 2.34 -9.95 -1.89
N SER A 17 2.87 -8.74 -2.10
CA SER A 17 2.36 -7.51 -1.49
C SER A 17 1.73 -6.57 -2.53
N PRO A 18 0.38 -6.53 -2.63
CA PRO A 18 -0.32 -5.59 -3.50
C PRO A 18 0.00 -4.13 -3.19
N LEU A 19 0.20 -3.80 -1.91
CA LEU A 19 0.56 -2.45 -1.48
C LEU A 19 1.93 -2.04 -2.02
N LEU A 20 2.96 -2.88 -1.83
CA LEU A 20 4.31 -2.58 -2.32
C LEU A 20 4.34 -2.51 -3.84
N ARG A 21 3.63 -3.41 -4.56
CA ARG A 21 3.48 -3.30 -6.02
C ARG A 21 2.81 -1.99 -6.41
N GLY A 22 1.65 -1.68 -5.86
CA GLY A 22 0.91 -0.46 -6.19
C GLY A 22 1.74 0.79 -5.96
N MET A 23 2.50 0.84 -4.87
CA MET A 23 3.46 1.90 -4.61
C MET A 23 4.57 1.98 -5.68
N ALA A 24 5.21 0.85 -6.01
CA ALA A 24 6.26 0.80 -7.03
C ALA A 24 5.73 1.22 -8.40
N MET A 25 4.57 0.72 -8.80
CA MET A 25 3.91 1.06 -10.06
C MET A 25 3.55 2.54 -10.12
N THR A 26 3.08 3.12 -9.01
CA THR A 26 2.77 4.57 -8.94
C THR A 26 4.01 5.42 -9.10
N VAL A 27 5.10 5.11 -8.39
CA VAL A 27 6.34 5.89 -8.51
C VAL A 27 6.93 5.72 -9.92
N SER A 28 6.86 4.53 -10.50
CA SER A 28 7.32 4.24 -11.86
C SER A 28 6.53 5.02 -12.90
N TYR A 29 5.20 5.07 -12.78
CA TYR A 29 4.36 5.91 -13.61
C TYR A 29 4.75 7.38 -13.48
N ALA A 30 4.93 7.88 -12.25
CA ALA A 30 5.32 9.26 -12.03
C ALA A 30 6.70 9.60 -12.61
N GLU A 31 7.66 8.68 -12.58
CA GLU A 31 8.98 8.87 -13.20
C GLU A 31 8.89 8.89 -14.73
N THR A 32 8.19 7.92 -15.32
CA THR A 32 8.16 7.70 -16.78
C THR A 32 7.22 8.62 -17.53
N GLN A 33 6.16 9.12 -16.87
CA GLN A 33 5.14 9.98 -17.49
C GLN A 33 5.33 11.47 -17.18
N GLY A 34 6.45 11.87 -16.56
CA GLY A 34 6.70 13.25 -16.16
C GLY A 34 5.85 13.73 -14.97
N GLY A 35 5.29 12.78 -14.21
CA GLY A 35 4.50 13.01 -13.01
C GLY A 35 3.05 12.56 -13.12
N ILE A 36 2.38 12.48 -11.96
CA ILE A 36 0.94 12.24 -11.86
C ILE A 36 0.25 13.57 -11.68
N GLY A 37 -0.59 13.95 -12.63
CA GLY A 37 -1.39 15.18 -12.53
C GLY A 37 -2.36 15.12 -11.35
N LEU A 38 -2.60 16.28 -10.73
CA LEU A 38 -3.52 16.47 -9.63
C LEU A 38 -4.70 17.33 -10.07
N THR A 39 -5.88 17.04 -9.54
CA THR A 39 -7.05 17.90 -9.66
C THR A 39 -6.91 19.15 -8.79
N ALA A 40 -7.84 20.10 -8.92
CA ALA A 40 -7.89 21.28 -8.05
C ALA A 40 -8.03 20.92 -6.55
N SER A 41 -8.73 19.83 -6.22
CA SER A 41 -8.81 19.30 -4.85
C SER A 41 -7.55 18.55 -4.41
N GLY A 42 -6.56 18.41 -5.29
CA GLY A 42 -5.31 17.72 -5.03
C GLY A 42 -5.38 16.21 -5.22
N ALA A 43 -6.48 15.66 -5.72
CA ALA A 43 -6.64 14.23 -6.00
C ALA A 43 -5.84 13.81 -7.23
N MET A 44 -5.37 12.56 -7.30
CA MET A 44 -4.74 12.07 -8.53
C MET A 44 -5.74 12.08 -9.69
N ASN A 45 -5.29 12.55 -10.85
CA ASN A 45 -6.18 12.77 -11.99
C ASN A 45 -6.73 11.45 -12.55
N ARG A 46 -7.86 11.56 -13.25
CA ARG A 46 -8.56 10.42 -13.82
C ARG A 46 -7.70 9.60 -14.78
N LYS A 47 -6.77 10.23 -15.51
CA LYS A 47 -5.84 9.53 -16.41
C LYS A 47 -5.01 8.51 -15.63
N PHE A 48 -4.42 8.91 -14.52
CA PHE A 48 -3.67 8.00 -13.67
C PHE A 48 -4.58 6.99 -12.96
N VAL A 49 -5.75 7.40 -12.47
CA VAL A 49 -6.70 6.48 -11.81
C VAL A 49 -7.13 5.34 -12.74
N HIS A 50 -7.46 5.65 -14.00
CA HIS A 50 -7.80 4.63 -15.00
C HIS A 50 -6.63 3.69 -15.27
N TRP A 51 -5.43 4.25 -15.44
CA TRP A 51 -4.22 3.44 -15.60
C TRP A 51 -4.01 2.52 -14.39
N ALA A 52 -4.13 3.04 -13.17
CA ALA A 52 -3.98 2.27 -11.94
C ALA A 52 -5.03 1.16 -11.82
N ALA A 53 -6.29 1.42 -12.16
CA ALA A 53 -7.36 0.41 -12.13
C ALA A 53 -7.08 -0.79 -13.05
N VAL A 54 -6.43 -0.56 -14.19
CA VAL A 54 -6.07 -1.61 -15.15
C VAL A 54 -4.82 -2.39 -14.72
N HIS A 55 -3.87 -1.72 -14.06
CA HIS A 55 -2.54 -2.29 -13.81
C HIS A 55 -2.32 -2.74 -12.37
N PHE A 56 -3.09 -2.23 -11.41
CA PHE A 56 -3.02 -2.69 -10.03
C PHE A 56 -3.74 -4.02 -9.95
N ASP A 57 -2.96 -5.08 -9.93
CA ASP A 57 -3.45 -6.40 -9.55
C ASP A 57 -3.70 -6.43 -8.03
N TRP A 58 -4.87 -5.92 -7.64
CA TRP A 58 -5.30 -5.81 -6.25
C TRP A 58 -6.49 -6.74 -5.97
N PRO A 59 -6.38 -7.68 -5.01
CA PRO A 59 -7.46 -8.62 -4.70
C PRO A 59 -8.78 -7.92 -4.35
N GLY A 60 -9.86 -8.27 -5.05
CA GLY A 60 -11.20 -7.71 -4.86
C GLY A 60 -11.42 -6.30 -5.42
N TYR A 61 -10.42 -5.75 -6.12
CA TYR A 61 -10.47 -4.44 -6.78
C TYR A 61 -9.84 -4.51 -8.16
N THR A 62 -10.14 -5.58 -8.91
CA THR A 62 -9.73 -5.67 -10.31
C THR A 62 -10.41 -4.57 -11.13
N SER A 63 -9.92 -4.33 -12.36
CA SER A 63 -10.58 -3.41 -13.29
C SER A 63 -12.07 -3.73 -13.45
N ASP A 64 -12.42 -5.01 -13.60
CA ASP A 64 -13.81 -5.43 -13.78
C ASP A 64 -14.66 -5.16 -12.52
N ASP A 65 -14.11 -5.43 -11.34
CA ASP A 65 -14.78 -5.13 -10.06
C ASP A 65 -15.09 -3.64 -9.95
N LEU A 66 -14.10 -2.78 -10.22
CA LEU A 66 -14.22 -1.33 -10.10
C LEU A 66 -15.21 -0.75 -11.12
N TYR A 67 -15.16 -1.20 -12.37
CA TYR A 67 -16.04 -0.71 -13.44
C TYR A 67 -17.46 -1.29 -13.38
N SER A 68 -17.68 -2.38 -12.64
CA SER A 68 -19.03 -2.89 -12.38
C SER A 68 -19.86 -1.91 -11.52
N ILE A 69 -19.19 -1.15 -10.65
CA ILE A 69 -19.81 -0.17 -9.74
C ILE A 69 -19.88 1.21 -10.40
N ASN A 70 -18.75 1.66 -10.98
CA ASN A 70 -18.60 3.02 -11.47
C ASN A 70 -18.15 3.04 -12.93
N LYS A 71 -18.95 3.64 -13.82
CA LYS A 71 -18.58 3.83 -15.23
C LYS A 71 -17.35 4.72 -15.42
N VAL A 72 -17.09 5.61 -14.46
CA VAL A 72 -16.01 6.58 -14.48
C VAL A 72 -15.37 6.59 -13.09
N LEU A 73 -14.09 6.27 -13.01
CA LEU A 73 -13.35 6.22 -11.75
C LEU A 73 -12.66 7.55 -11.46
N ASN A 74 -12.82 8.05 -10.24
CA ASN A 74 -11.97 9.05 -9.63
C ASN A 74 -11.17 8.39 -8.50
N GLU A 75 -10.22 9.12 -7.90
CA GLU A 75 -9.36 8.56 -6.84
C GLU A 75 -10.14 7.99 -5.65
N ALA A 76 -11.24 8.65 -5.25
CA ALA A 76 -12.11 8.18 -4.17
C ALA A 76 -12.87 6.88 -4.51
N ASP A 77 -13.00 6.57 -5.81
CA ASP A 77 -13.70 5.39 -6.32
C ASP A 77 -12.76 4.18 -6.46
N MET A 78 -11.47 4.34 -6.11
CA MET A 78 -10.45 3.29 -6.16
C MET A 78 -9.80 3.15 -4.77
N PRO A 79 -10.44 2.44 -3.81
CA PRO A 79 -9.97 2.34 -2.43
C PRO A 79 -8.50 1.91 -2.27
N PRO A 80 -7.96 0.97 -3.07
CA PRO A 80 -6.53 0.66 -3.03
C PRO A 80 -5.60 1.86 -3.28
N LEU A 81 -6.04 2.85 -4.07
CA LEU A 81 -5.25 4.03 -4.38
C LEU A 81 -5.09 4.95 -3.17
N LEU A 82 -6.06 4.94 -2.26
CA LEU A 82 -6.03 5.76 -1.05
C LEU A 82 -4.86 5.36 -0.15
N VAL A 83 -4.75 4.06 0.16
CA VAL A 83 -3.64 3.55 0.97
C VAL A 83 -2.30 3.73 0.27
N VAL A 84 -2.22 3.47 -1.05
CA VAL A 84 -1.00 3.68 -1.83
C VAL A 84 -0.57 5.15 -1.75
N ARG A 85 -1.48 6.08 -1.99
CA ARG A 85 -1.20 7.53 -1.92
C ARG A 85 -0.68 7.94 -0.55
N ASP A 86 -1.38 7.51 0.51
CA ASP A 86 -1.06 7.91 1.86
C ASP A 86 0.32 7.39 2.28
N MET A 87 0.64 6.13 1.96
CA MET A 87 1.95 5.54 2.23
C MET A 87 3.06 6.22 1.43
N LEU A 88 2.84 6.51 0.14
CA LEU A 88 3.80 7.24 -0.70
C LEU A 88 4.08 8.65 -0.15
N LYS A 89 3.05 9.32 0.36
CA LYS A 89 3.16 10.64 0.99
C LYS A 89 3.87 10.57 2.34
N TYR A 90 3.49 9.61 3.19
CA TYR A 90 4.07 9.40 4.52
C TYR A 90 5.58 9.13 4.42
N LEU A 91 5.97 8.22 3.53
CA LEU A 91 7.36 7.86 3.27
C LEU A 91 8.11 8.87 2.40
N ARG A 92 7.44 9.93 1.95
CA ARG A 92 7.99 11.00 1.09
C ARG A 92 8.63 10.45 -0.19
N LEU A 93 8.02 9.43 -0.80
CA LEU A 93 8.47 8.84 -2.06
C LEU A 93 8.03 9.67 -3.27
N LEU A 94 6.91 10.37 -3.13
CA LEU A 94 6.45 11.39 -4.07
C LEU A 94 6.45 12.75 -3.38
N ARG A 95 6.65 13.80 -4.17
CA ARG A 95 6.46 15.19 -3.74
C ARG A 95 5.58 15.93 -4.74
N ARG A 96 4.84 16.92 -4.24
CA ARG A 96 4.06 17.83 -5.07
C ARG A 96 4.96 18.91 -5.66
N ARG A 97 4.87 19.12 -6.97
CA ARG A 97 5.42 20.26 -7.70
C ARG A 97 4.28 20.89 -8.50
N LYS A 98 3.76 22.04 -8.04
CA LYS A 98 2.53 22.65 -8.56
C LYS A 98 1.35 21.66 -8.51
N ASP A 99 0.85 21.25 -9.66
CA ASP A 99 -0.28 20.37 -9.90
C ASP A 99 0.16 18.95 -10.31
N VAL A 100 1.44 18.59 -10.15
CA VAL A 100 1.93 17.23 -10.43
C VAL A 100 2.62 16.62 -9.21
N LEU A 101 2.44 15.31 -9.01
CA LEU A 101 3.27 14.49 -8.13
C LEU A 101 4.44 13.93 -8.92
N VAL A 102 5.64 14.14 -8.41
CA VAL A 102 6.89 13.66 -9.02
C VAL A 102 7.70 12.85 -8.02
N PRO A 103 8.50 11.86 -8.46
CA PRO A 103 9.36 11.10 -7.56
C PRO A 103 10.40 11.96 -6.85
N THR A 104 10.58 11.69 -5.56
CA THR A 104 11.74 12.18 -4.81
C THR A 104 12.96 11.31 -5.10
N GLN A 105 14.13 11.69 -4.59
CA GLN A 105 15.30 10.80 -4.66
C GLN A 105 15.02 9.48 -3.95
N ARG A 106 14.43 9.54 -2.75
CA ARG A 106 14.00 8.35 -2.00
C ARG A 106 12.98 7.50 -2.79
N GLY A 107 12.08 8.13 -3.54
CA GLY A 107 11.17 7.43 -4.44
C GLY A 107 11.90 6.67 -5.55
N ARG A 108 12.92 7.28 -6.18
CA ARG A 108 13.76 6.59 -7.16
C ARG A 108 14.60 5.47 -6.54
N ASP A 109 15.13 5.67 -5.33
CA ASP A 109 15.86 4.63 -4.60
C ASP A 109 14.94 3.44 -4.26
N PHE A 110 13.68 3.71 -3.90
CA PHE A 110 12.63 2.71 -3.72
C PHE A 110 12.36 1.95 -5.02
N LEU A 111 12.21 2.63 -6.16
CA LEU A 111 12.02 1.95 -7.45
C LEU A 111 13.17 1.02 -7.82
N ALA A 112 14.40 1.42 -7.51
CA ALA A 112 15.58 0.61 -7.80
C ALA A 112 15.63 -0.66 -6.93
N ARG A 113 15.12 -0.61 -5.69
CA ARG A 113 15.18 -1.70 -4.72
C ARG A 113 13.91 -1.75 -3.86
N PRO A 114 12.74 -2.10 -4.43
CA PRO A 114 11.48 -1.99 -3.72
C PRO A 114 11.39 -2.95 -2.53
N GLN A 115 11.96 -4.15 -2.66
CA GLN A 115 12.02 -5.15 -1.59
C GLN A 115 12.74 -4.64 -0.33
N ALA A 116 13.78 -3.80 -0.48
CA ALA A 116 14.52 -3.24 0.65
C ALA A 116 13.69 -2.26 1.51
N PHE A 117 12.51 -1.86 1.04
CA PHE A 117 11.59 -1.00 1.78
C PHE A 117 10.46 -1.79 2.45
N PHE A 118 10.37 -3.11 2.26
CA PHE A 118 9.25 -3.90 2.75
C PHE A 118 9.08 -3.80 4.26
N ASP A 119 10.13 -4.07 5.04
CA ASP A 119 10.07 -4.04 6.51
C ASP A 119 9.58 -2.67 7.02
N LEU A 120 10.06 -1.58 6.41
CA LEU A 120 9.62 -0.23 6.70
C LEU A 120 8.13 -0.03 6.35
N ILE A 121 7.73 -0.39 5.12
CA ILE A 121 6.35 -0.23 4.64
C ILE A 121 5.39 -1.04 5.51
N ALA A 122 5.72 -2.29 5.81
CA ALA A 122 4.91 -3.18 6.65
C ALA A 122 4.77 -2.62 8.07
N THR A 123 5.87 -2.16 8.66
CA THR A 123 5.88 -1.53 9.99
C THR A 123 4.98 -0.30 10.03
N ASP A 124 5.17 0.64 9.10
CA ASP A 124 4.41 1.88 9.06
C ASP A 124 2.94 1.63 8.72
N TYR A 125 2.65 0.66 7.85
CA TYR A 125 1.29 0.28 7.52
C TYR A 125 0.55 -0.33 8.73
N LEU A 126 1.19 -1.26 9.45
CA LEU A 126 0.53 -1.96 10.55
C LEU A 126 0.37 -1.08 11.79
N TYR A 127 1.36 -0.21 12.06
CA TYR A 127 1.44 0.55 13.31
C TYR A 127 1.04 2.01 13.19
N ALA A 128 1.20 2.65 12.03
CA ALA A 128 0.95 4.08 11.86
C ALA A 128 -0.22 4.42 10.92
N TYR A 129 -0.56 3.54 9.97
CA TYR A 129 -1.62 3.82 9.02
C TYR A 129 -3.01 3.81 9.68
N ILE A 130 -3.74 4.91 9.49
CA ILE A 130 -5.12 5.06 9.93
C ILE A 130 -6.00 4.88 8.70
N HIS A 131 -6.73 3.76 8.65
CA HIS A 131 -7.64 3.51 7.54
C HIS A 131 -8.77 4.53 7.51
N TYR A 132 -9.33 4.78 6.32
CA TYR A 132 -10.51 5.64 6.18
C TYR A 132 -11.64 5.17 7.12
N GLY A 133 -12.19 6.09 7.89
CA GLY A 133 -13.23 5.80 8.89
C GLY A 133 -12.71 5.33 10.26
N GLN A 134 -11.40 5.13 10.43
CA GLN A 134 -10.81 4.84 11.74
C GLN A 134 -10.36 6.09 12.47
N THR A 135 -10.44 6.06 13.81
CA THR A 135 -9.87 7.08 14.67
C THR A 135 -8.44 6.71 15.08
N GLN A 136 -7.64 7.70 15.46
CA GLN A 136 -6.30 7.46 16.03
C GLN A 136 -6.35 6.61 17.31
N GLU A 137 -7.45 6.70 18.07
CA GLU A 137 -7.68 5.85 19.24
C GLU A 137 -7.92 4.39 18.86
N ALA A 138 -8.70 4.12 17.81
CA ALA A 138 -8.90 2.76 17.30
C ALA A 138 -7.58 2.10 16.89
N VAL A 139 -6.69 2.85 16.21
CA VAL A 139 -5.36 2.35 15.84
C VAL A 139 -4.51 2.07 17.09
N ARG A 140 -4.51 2.96 18.09
CA ARG A 140 -3.83 2.73 19.39
C ARG A 140 -4.34 1.49 20.12
N ASN A 141 -5.64 1.24 20.10
CA ASN A 141 -6.23 0.07 20.74
C ASN A 141 -5.83 -1.22 20.02
N ARG A 142 -5.84 -1.24 18.67
CA ARG A 142 -5.34 -2.39 17.87
C ARG A 142 -3.85 -2.66 18.11
N MET A 143 -3.04 -1.61 18.23
CA MET A 143 -1.59 -1.74 18.45
C MET A 143 -1.23 -2.58 19.68
N ARG A 144 -2.07 -2.60 20.72
CA ARG A 144 -1.82 -3.38 21.95
C ARG A 144 -1.75 -4.89 21.68
N TRP A 145 -2.39 -5.38 20.62
CA TRP A 145 -2.54 -6.81 20.34
C TRP A 145 -1.63 -7.31 19.21
N TRP A 146 -0.96 -6.41 18.47
CA TRP A 146 -0.11 -6.79 17.34
C TRP A 146 1.01 -7.77 17.71
N HIS A 147 1.56 -7.69 18.92
CA HIS A 147 2.56 -8.64 19.38
C HIS A 147 2.01 -10.07 19.50
N VAL A 148 0.75 -10.23 19.92
CA VAL A 148 0.10 -11.55 20.00
C VAL A 148 -0.11 -12.10 18.60
N PHE A 149 -0.70 -11.30 17.71
CA PHE A 149 -1.00 -11.72 16.34
C PHE A 149 0.26 -12.05 15.54
N LEU A 150 1.30 -11.22 15.62
CA LEU A 150 2.55 -11.46 14.89
C LEU A 150 3.30 -12.68 15.44
N ASN A 151 3.27 -12.91 16.76
CA ASN A 151 3.83 -14.13 17.34
C ASN A 151 3.07 -15.37 16.88
N LEU A 152 1.74 -15.32 16.86
CA LEU A 152 0.91 -16.43 16.38
C LEU A 152 1.20 -16.72 14.89
N ILE A 153 1.21 -15.68 14.05
CA ILE A 153 1.56 -15.82 12.63
C ILE A 153 2.95 -16.43 12.47
N ASN A 154 3.94 -15.98 13.25
CA ASN A 154 5.30 -16.53 13.18
C ASN A 154 5.34 -18.02 13.56
N MET A 155 4.69 -18.40 14.67
CA MET A 155 4.60 -19.81 15.09
C MET A 155 3.90 -20.68 14.04
N LYS A 156 2.82 -20.18 13.44
CA LYS A 156 2.06 -20.91 12.42
C LYS A 156 2.81 -21.03 11.09
N ALA A 157 3.59 -20.02 10.73
CA ALA A 157 4.46 -20.07 9.57
C ALA A 157 5.54 -21.15 9.70
N GLU A 158 6.06 -21.41 10.91
CA GLU A 158 7.05 -22.47 11.15
C GLU A 158 6.48 -23.88 10.95
N THR A 159 5.24 -24.14 11.38
CA THR A 159 4.61 -25.45 11.24
C THR A 159 3.90 -25.65 9.91
N GLY A 160 3.68 -24.56 9.16
CA GLY A 160 2.78 -24.50 8.02
C GLY A 160 1.32 -24.49 8.47
N CYS A 161 0.51 -23.58 7.92
CA CYS A 161 -0.93 -23.53 8.15
C CYS A 161 -1.65 -23.04 6.89
N SER A 162 -2.94 -23.40 6.75
CA SER A 162 -3.80 -22.72 5.78
C SER A 162 -4.22 -21.34 6.28
N LEU A 163 -4.76 -20.50 5.40
CA LEU A 163 -5.32 -19.21 5.78
C LEU A 163 -6.51 -19.38 6.74
N ASP A 164 -7.34 -20.41 6.51
CA ASP A 164 -8.51 -20.70 7.34
C ASP A 164 -8.10 -21.14 8.75
N ASP A 165 -7.06 -21.95 8.88
CA ASP A 165 -6.50 -22.35 10.18
C ASP A 165 -6.03 -21.13 10.97
N LEU A 166 -5.34 -20.21 10.30
CA LEU A 166 -4.86 -18.98 10.92
C LEU A 166 -6.03 -18.07 11.34
N ALA A 167 -7.04 -17.91 10.46
CA ALA A 167 -8.20 -17.06 10.72
C ALA A 167 -9.05 -17.54 11.90
N ASN A 168 -9.11 -18.86 12.14
CA ASN A 168 -9.83 -19.44 13.28
C ASN A 168 -9.12 -19.22 14.63
N GLU A 169 -7.85 -18.81 14.63
CA GLU A 169 -7.05 -18.58 15.85
C GLU A 169 -6.82 -17.09 16.17
N LEU A 170 -7.25 -16.18 15.30
CA LEU A 170 -7.16 -14.72 15.44
C LEU A 170 -8.43 -14.11 16.06
#